data_AF-A0A660N4S1-F1
#
_entry.id   AF-A0A660N4S1-F1
#
_cell.length_a   1.000
_cell.length_b   1.000
_cell.length_c   1.000
_cell.angle_alpha   90.00
_cell.angle_beta   90.00
_cell.angle_gamma   90.00
#
_symmetry.space_group_name_H-M   'P 1'
#
loop_
_entity.id
_entity.type
_entity.pdbx_description
1 polymer ?
#
loop_
_entity_poly.entity_id
_entity_poly.type
_entity_poly.pdbx_seq_one_letter_code
_entity_poly.pdbx_strand_id
1 'polypeptide(L)'
;AFWYHFALLFEALFILTAVDAGTRVARFMIQDLGSVFYKPFGNTDSIPANLVATFFAVALWGYFLHTGVTDPLGGINSLWPLFGIANQMLAGVALIMCTVVLVKMKRDRYMWVTLVPAVGVLFVTCYAGLQKLFHSDPRVSFLAHADKYQAALDKGDILKPAANAEEMARIIFNDYVNAGLTALFMAVVVVVAVYGIRVALKARKVAWSTAKEVPAVYRDGTQPAPEQGAHNEA
;
A
#
# COMPACT_ATOMS: atom_id res chain seq x y z
N ALA A 1 38.88 -8.58 -10.27
CA ALA A 1 38.52 -9.21 -8.97
C ALA A 1 37.98 -8.19 -7.97
N PHE A 2 38.74 -7.17 -7.54
CA PHE A 2 38.30 -6.20 -6.52
C PHE A 2 36.95 -5.50 -6.83
N TRP A 3 36.79 -4.96 -8.04
CA TRP A 3 35.56 -4.27 -8.46
C TRP A 3 34.29 -5.14 -8.40
N TYR A 4 34.41 -6.42 -8.78
CA TYR A 4 33.28 -7.36 -8.72
C TYR A 4 32.86 -7.64 -7.27
N HIS A 5 33.82 -7.84 -6.36
CA HIS A 5 33.52 -8.06 -4.94
C HIS A 5 32.95 -6.80 -4.29
N PHE A 6 33.48 -5.62 -4.63
CA PHE A 6 32.95 -4.35 -4.15
C PHE A 6 31.50 -4.13 -4.58
N ALA A 7 31.18 -4.34 -5.87
CA ALA A 7 29.83 -4.18 -6.39
C ALA A 7 28.82 -5.14 -5.71
N LEU A 8 29.17 -6.42 -5.57
CA LEU A 8 28.32 -7.41 -4.90
C LEU A 8 28.08 -7.10 -3.42
N LEU A 9 29.12 -6.67 -2.69
CA LEU A 9 28.98 -6.31 -1.27
C LEU A 9 28.13 -5.04 -1.10
N PHE A 10 28.32 -4.06 -1.97
CA PHE A 10 27.53 -2.83 -1.95
C PHE A 10 26.04 -3.11 -2.23
N GLU A 11 25.75 -3.89 -3.26
CA GLU A 11 24.38 -4.29 -3.60
C GLU A 11 23.73 -5.10 -2.47
N ALA A 12 24.45 -6.07 -1.90
CA ALA A 12 23.96 -6.87 -0.78
C ALA A 12 23.68 -6.01 0.45
N LEU A 13 24.54 -5.03 0.77
CA LEU A 13 24.33 -4.12 1.89
C LEU A 13 23.10 -3.23 1.66
N PHE A 14 22.90 -2.76 0.44
CA PHE A 14 21.72 -1.98 0.07
C PHE A 14 20.44 -2.81 0.24
N ILE A 15 20.42 -4.04 -0.29
CA ILE A 15 19.29 -4.96 -0.16
C ILE A 15 19.01 -5.27 1.31
N LEU A 16 20.05 -5.59 2.09
CA LEU A 16 19.90 -5.91 3.52
C LEU A 16 19.33 -4.72 4.31
N THR A 17 19.79 -3.51 4.00
CA THR A 17 19.28 -2.27 4.62
C THR A 17 17.81 -2.05 4.28
N ALA A 18 17.43 -2.24 3.01
CA ALA A 18 16.05 -2.11 2.56
C ALA A 18 15.13 -3.16 3.21
N VAL A 19 15.59 -4.42 3.30
CA VAL A 19 14.84 -5.52 3.93
C VAL A 19 14.71 -5.31 5.45
N ASP A 20 15.75 -4.84 6.14
CA ASP A 20 15.68 -4.52 7.58
C ASP A 20 14.64 -3.43 7.85
N ALA A 21 14.74 -2.30 7.13
CA ALA A 21 13.77 -1.21 7.26
C ALA A 21 12.35 -1.67 6.89
N GLY A 22 12.22 -2.44 5.81
CA GLY A 22 10.95 -3.00 5.35
C GLY A 22 10.32 -3.95 6.37
N THR A 23 11.11 -4.83 7.00
CA THR A 23 10.63 -5.77 8.03
C THR A 23 10.16 -5.03 9.28
N ARG A 24 10.84 -3.95 9.66
CA ARG A 24 10.41 -3.09 10.77
C ARG A 24 9.05 -2.44 10.49
N VAL A 25 8.87 -1.89 9.29
CA VAL A 25 7.59 -1.29 8.86
C VAL A 25 6.51 -2.36 8.75
N ALA A 26 6.80 -3.52 8.15
CA ALA A 26 5.85 -4.63 8.02
C ALA A 26 5.32 -5.10 9.38
N ARG A 27 6.21 -5.22 10.38
CA ARG A 27 5.80 -5.52 11.76
C ARG A 27 4.80 -4.49 12.28
N PHE A 28 5.07 -3.19 12.11
CA PHE A 28 4.15 -2.15 12.55
C PHE A 28 2.80 -2.21 11.81
N MET A 29 2.81 -2.51 10.51
CA MET A 29 1.57 -2.66 9.74
C MET A 29 0.76 -3.89 10.18
N ILE A 30 1.41 -5.02 10.47
CA ILE A 30 0.75 -6.23 11.00
C ILE A 30 0.14 -5.96 12.37
N GLN A 31 0.84 -5.21 13.23
CA GLN A 31 0.34 -4.84 14.55
C GLN A 31 -0.83 -3.86 14.46
N ASP A 32 -0.74 -2.87 13.57
CA ASP A 32 -1.82 -1.90 13.33
C ASP A 32 -3.09 -2.61 12.84
N LEU A 33 -2.96 -3.50 11.85
CA LEU A 33 -4.08 -4.29 11.33
C LEU A 33 -4.61 -5.28 12.38
N GLY A 34 -3.72 -5.97 13.10
CA GLY A 34 -4.07 -6.89 14.18
C GLY A 34 -4.79 -6.21 15.33
N SER A 35 -4.46 -4.94 15.62
CA SER A 35 -5.10 -4.15 16.69
C SER A 35 -6.59 -3.90 16.45
N VAL A 36 -7.02 -3.88 15.18
CA VAL A 36 -8.44 -3.75 14.78
C VAL A 36 -9.25 -4.96 15.25
N PHE A 37 -8.66 -6.16 15.18
CA PHE A 37 -9.31 -7.41 15.59
C PHE A 37 -9.08 -7.75 17.06
N TYR A 38 -7.91 -7.41 17.60
CA TYR A 38 -7.53 -7.70 18.98
C TYR A 38 -6.69 -6.56 19.57
N LYS A 39 -7.32 -5.70 20.39
CA LYS A 39 -6.72 -4.50 21.00
C LYS A 39 -5.33 -4.69 21.63
N PRO A 40 -5.05 -5.79 22.37
CA PRO A 40 -3.71 -6.00 22.95
C PRO A 40 -2.59 -6.20 21.94
N PHE A 41 -2.88 -6.56 20.68
CA PHE A 41 -1.88 -6.67 19.61
C PHE A 41 -1.35 -5.31 19.13
N GLY A 42 -2.09 -4.22 19.43
CA GLY A 42 -1.63 -2.85 19.20
C GLY A 42 -0.70 -2.31 20.29
N ASN A 43 -0.43 -3.07 21.35
CA ASN A 43 0.51 -2.67 22.39
C ASN A 43 1.95 -3.00 21.98
N THR A 44 2.64 -2.00 21.42
CA THR A 44 4.03 -2.09 20.94
C THR A 44 5.05 -2.42 22.04
N ASP A 45 4.68 -2.29 23.30
CA ASP A 45 5.56 -2.61 24.45
C ASP A 45 5.49 -4.08 24.85
N SER A 46 4.51 -4.84 24.31
CA SER A 46 4.38 -6.26 24.65
C SER A 46 5.33 -7.12 23.81
N ILE A 47 6.32 -7.69 24.49
CA ILE A 47 7.28 -8.66 23.92
C ILE A 47 6.60 -9.80 23.13
N PRO A 48 5.51 -10.46 23.61
CA PRO A 48 4.90 -11.55 22.87
C PRO A 48 4.21 -11.08 21.57
N ALA A 49 3.52 -9.92 21.56
CA ALA A 49 2.90 -9.42 20.32
C ALA A 49 3.95 -8.99 19.30
N ASN A 50 5.05 -8.39 19.76
CA ASN A 50 6.18 -8.03 18.90
C ASN A 50 6.84 -9.27 18.27
N LEU A 51 7.05 -10.33 19.04
CA LEU A 51 7.63 -11.58 18.53
C LEU A 51 6.73 -12.23 17.47
N VAL A 52 5.43 -12.31 17.73
CA VAL A 52 4.47 -12.89 16.78
C VAL A 52 4.39 -12.06 15.50
N ALA A 53 4.28 -10.73 15.61
CA ALA A 53 4.25 -9.86 14.43
C ALA A 53 5.56 -9.93 13.62
N THR A 54 6.71 -10.05 14.30
CA THR A 54 8.01 -10.23 13.64
C THR A 54 8.11 -11.57 12.94
N PHE A 55 7.67 -12.65 13.58
CA PHE A 55 7.62 -13.98 12.98
C PHE A 55 6.80 -13.97 11.69
N PHE A 56 5.60 -13.37 11.71
CA PHE A 56 4.78 -13.24 10.51
C PHE A 56 5.45 -12.37 9.43
N ALA A 57 6.06 -11.25 9.80
CA ALA A 57 6.76 -10.39 8.84
C ALA A 57 7.90 -11.15 8.14
N VAL A 58 8.75 -11.86 8.89
CA VAL A 58 9.87 -12.64 8.34
C VAL A 58 9.37 -13.83 7.52
N ALA A 59 8.34 -14.54 7.98
CA ALA A 59 7.75 -15.65 7.24
C ALA A 59 7.17 -15.19 5.89
N LEU A 60 6.54 -14.01 5.85
CA LEU A 60 5.96 -13.43 4.64
C LEU A 60 7.04 -13.05 3.61
N TRP A 61 8.17 -12.48 4.07
CA TRP A 61 9.35 -12.28 3.22
C TRP A 61 9.94 -13.59 2.71
N GLY A 62 10.05 -14.61 3.58
CA GLY A 62 10.52 -15.94 3.21
C GLY A 62 9.63 -16.60 2.16
N TYR A 63 8.31 -16.46 2.28
CA TYR A 63 7.35 -16.92 1.29
C TYR A 63 7.52 -16.20 -0.05
N PHE A 64 7.65 -14.87 -0.05
CA PHE A 64 7.89 -14.13 -1.30
C PHE A 64 9.21 -14.52 -1.98
N LEU A 65 10.28 -14.76 -1.21
CA LEU A 65 11.54 -15.29 -1.75
C LEU A 65 11.36 -16.69 -2.35
N HIS A 66 10.68 -17.58 -1.63
CA HIS A 66 10.42 -18.93 -2.12
C HIS A 66 9.62 -18.90 -3.43
N THR A 67 8.52 -18.15 -3.49
CA THR A 67 7.70 -18.00 -4.69
C THR A 67 8.47 -17.33 -5.83
N GLY A 68 9.29 -16.31 -5.53
CA GLY A 68 10.10 -15.62 -6.52
C GLY A 68 11.18 -16.49 -7.16
N VAL A 69 11.73 -17.46 -6.43
CA VAL A 69 12.74 -18.40 -6.93
C VAL A 69 12.10 -19.62 -7.62
N THR A 70 10.99 -20.13 -7.09
CA THR A 70 10.37 -21.37 -7.59
C THR A 70 9.42 -21.17 -8.78
N ASP A 71 8.86 -19.98 -8.95
CA ASP A 71 7.98 -19.66 -10.07
C ASP A 71 8.41 -18.35 -10.76
N PRO A 72 9.32 -18.40 -11.75
CA PRO A 72 9.79 -17.22 -12.46
C PRO A 72 8.71 -16.57 -13.35
N LEU A 73 7.64 -17.28 -13.71
CA LEU A 73 6.57 -16.76 -14.57
C LEU A 73 5.46 -16.07 -13.75
N GLY A 74 5.13 -16.64 -12.59
CA GLY A 74 4.10 -16.14 -11.68
C GLY A 74 4.61 -15.25 -10.54
N GLY A 75 5.88 -15.38 -10.15
CA GLY A 75 6.47 -14.66 -9.00
C GLY A 75 6.78 -13.19 -9.27
N ILE A 76 8.07 -12.86 -9.39
CA ILE A 76 8.56 -11.46 -9.49
C ILE A 76 7.91 -10.70 -10.66
N ASN A 77 7.70 -11.38 -11.80
CA ASN A 77 7.15 -10.77 -13.01
C ASN A 77 5.69 -10.34 -12.87
N SER A 78 4.89 -11.06 -12.06
CA SER A 78 3.51 -10.69 -11.76
C SER A 78 3.42 -9.60 -10.69
N LEU A 79 4.37 -9.57 -9.74
CA LEU A 79 4.39 -8.56 -8.68
C LEU A 79 4.77 -7.17 -9.19
N TRP A 80 5.53 -7.09 -10.28
CA TRP A 80 6.04 -5.82 -10.80
C TRP A 80 4.93 -4.85 -11.24
N PRO A 81 3.93 -5.25 -12.05
CA PRO A 81 2.78 -4.39 -12.35
C PRO A 81 1.99 -3.95 -11.11
N LEU A 82 1.87 -4.85 -10.12
CA LEU A 82 1.13 -4.58 -8.89
C LEU A 82 1.82 -3.51 -8.03
N PHE A 83 3.16 -3.53 -7.97
CA PHE A 83 3.94 -2.53 -7.24
C PHE A 83 3.68 -1.11 -7.77
N GLY A 84 3.62 -0.96 -9.10
CA GLY A 84 3.31 0.33 -9.73
C GLY A 84 1.92 0.86 -9.35
N ILE A 85 0.91 0.00 -9.42
CA ILE A 85 -0.48 0.35 -9.08
C ILE A 85 -0.59 0.69 -7.58
N ALA A 86 -0.04 -0.13 -6.70
CA ALA A 86 -0.09 0.08 -5.25
C ALA A 86 0.55 1.41 -4.84
N ASN A 87 1.68 1.79 -5.44
CA ASN A 87 2.35 3.06 -5.15
C ASN A 87 1.53 4.27 -5.58
N GLN A 88 0.87 4.21 -6.75
CA GLN A 88 -0.01 5.30 -7.18
C GLN A 88 -1.22 5.44 -6.25
N MET A 89 -1.75 4.32 -5.76
CA MET A 89 -2.87 4.30 -4.82
C MET A 89 -2.47 4.88 -3.45
N LEU A 90 -1.29 4.52 -2.94
CA LEU A 90 -0.74 5.11 -1.73
C LEU A 90 -0.50 6.61 -1.87
N ALA A 91 0.03 7.06 -3.01
CA ALA A 91 0.20 8.48 -3.32
C ALA A 91 -1.15 9.21 -3.32
N GLY A 92 -2.19 8.62 -3.93
CA GLY A 92 -3.55 9.14 -3.90
C GLY A 92 -4.08 9.32 -2.47
N VAL A 93 -3.93 8.30 -1.62
CA VAL A 93 -4.33 8.35 -0.20
C VAL A 93 -3.56 9.43 0.57
N ALA A 94 -2.25 9.52 0.37
CA ALA A 94 -1.42 10.55 1.00
C ALA A 94 -1.85 11.96 0.60
N LEU A 95 -2.12 12.21 -0.69
CA LEU A 95 -2.57 13.52 -1.18
C LEU A 95 -3.98 13.88 -0.67
N ILE A 96 -4.89 12.90 -0.58
CA ILE A 96 -6.20 13.09 0.08
C ILE A 96 -5.99 13.50 1.54
N MET A 97 -5.15 12.77 2.28
CA MET A 97 -4.85 13.06 3.69
C MET A 97 -4.28 14.47 3.85
N CYS A 98 -3.27 14.85 3.07
CA CYS A 98 -2.68 16.20 3.09
C CYS A 98 -3.74 17.28 2.80
N THR A 99 -4.62 17.04 1.83
CA THR A 99 -5.74 17.97 1.51
C THR A 99 -6.67 18.13 2.71
N VAL A 100 -7.04 17.03 3.38
CA VAL A 100 -7.89 17.07 4.57
C VAL A 100 -7.21 17.82 5.71
N VAL A 101 -5.91 17.60 5.93
CA VAL A 101 -5.13 18.30 6.96
C VAL A 101 -5.10 19.81 6.69
N LEU A 102 -4.84 20.25 5.46
CA LEU A 102 -4.85 21.66 5.09
C LEU A 102 -6.20 22.34 5.36
N VAL A 103 -7.30 21.64 5.05
CA VAL A 103 -8.67 22.12 5.34
C VAL A 103 -8.92 22.20 6.84
N LYS A 104 -8.44 21.21 7.62
CA LYS A 104 -8.57 21.23 9.08
C LYS A 104 -7.78 22.37 9.74
N MET A 105 -6.66 22.77 9.14
CA MET A 105 -5.82 23.91 9.55
C MET A 105 -6.33 25.27 9.02
N LYS A 106 -7.47 25.33 8.33
CA LYS A 106 -8.02 26.55 7.71
C LYS A 106 -7.12 27.20 6.67
N ARG A 107 -6.24 26.40 6.05
CA ARG A 107 -5.36 26.82 4.95
C ARG A 107 -5.96 26.50 3.58
N ASP A 108 -7.27 26.71 3.43
CA ASP A 108 -8.06 26.39 2.24
C ASP A 108 -7.46 26.97 0.95
N ARG A 109 -6.82 28.15 1.02
CA ARG A 109 -6.15 28.78 -0.14
C ARG A 109 -5.08 27.90 -0.78
N TYR A 110 -4.46 27.00 -0.03
CA TYR A 110 -3.38 26.12 -0.52
C TYR A 110 -3.86 24.71 -0.88
N MET A 111 -5.15 24.39 -0.69
CA MET A 111 -5.66 23.03 -0.90
C MET A 111 -5.53 22.54 -2.34
N TRP A 112 -5.50 23.46 -3.31
CA TRP A 112 -5.37 23.11 -4.73
C TRP A 112 -4.03 22.44 -5.04
N VAL A 113 -2.97 22.75 -4.28
CA VAL A 113 -1.62 22.20 -4.47
C VAL A 113 -1.63 20.69 -4.26
N THR A 114 -2.44 20.19 -3.32
CA THR A 114 -2.57 18.75 -3.05
C THR A 114 -3.76 18.13 -3.80
N LEU A 115 -4.85 18.88 -3.96
CA LEU A 115 -6.08 18.37 -4.57
C LEU A 115 -5.95 18.13 -6.07
N VAL A 116 -5.29 19.03 -6.81
CA VAL A 116 -5.15 18.86 -8.28
C VAL A 116 -4.34 17.60 -8.61
N PRO A 117 -3.15 17.38 -8.02
CA PRO A 117 -2.43 16.11 -8.18
C PRO A 117 -3.23 14.90 -7.68
N ALA A 118 -3.98 15.05 -6.57
CA ALA A 118 -4.81 13.96 -6.04
C ALA A 118 -5.84 13.51 -7.08
N VAL A 119 -6.60 14.45 -7.65
CA VAL A 119 -7.61 14.15 -8.67
C VAL A 119 -6.98 13.52 -9.91
N GLY A 120 -5.83 14.03 -10.37
CA GLY A 120 -5.12 13.48 -11.51
C GLY A 120 -4.68 12.03 -11.29
N VAL A 121 -4.00 11.75 -10.18
CA VAL A 121 -3.54 10.39 -9.85
C VAL A 121 -4.72 9.45 -9.63
N LEU A 122 -5.72 9.85 -8.82
CA LEU A 122 -6.90 9.02 -8.57
C LEU A 122 -7.66 8.70 -9.86
N PHE A 123 -7.82 9.67 -10.75
CA PHE A 123 -8.48 9.45 -12.04
C PHE A 123 -7.73 8.43 -12.89
N VAL A 124 -6.42 8.62 -13.10
CA VAL A 124 -5.61 7.73 -13.93
C VAL A 124 -5.55 6.33 -13.32
N THR A 125 -5.33 6.22 -12.01
CA THR A 125 -5.20 4.94 -11.32
C THR A 125 -6.52 4.18 -11.25
N CYS A 126 -7.64 4.86 -10.96
CA CYS A 126 -8.95 4.21 -11.00
C CYS A 126 -9.33 3.79 -12.42
N TYR A 127 -9.03 4.62 -13.42
CA TYR A 127 -9.31 4.28 -14.82
C TYR A 127 -8.48 3.06 -15.28
N ALA A 128 -7.17 3.06 -15.00
CA ALA A 128 -6.30 1.93 -15.30
C ALA A 128 -6.72 0.66 -14.53
N GLY A 129 -7.13 0.79 -13.27
CA GLY A 129 -7.64 -0.30 -12.47
C GLY A 129 -8.93 -0.91 -13.04
N LEU A 130 -9.86 -0.08 -13.52
CA LEU A 130 -11.06 -0.55 -14.23
C LEU A 130 -10.70 -1.29 -15.52
N GLN A 131 -9.74 -0.80 -16.29
CA GLN A 131 -9.26 -1.51 -17.48
C GLN A 131 -8.63 -2.86 -17.12
N LYS A 132 -7.85 -2.92 -16.04
CA LYS A 132 -7.23 -4.16 -15.54
C LYS A 132 -8.25 -5.23 -15.11
N LEU A 133 -9.47 -4.83 -14.76
CA LEU A 133 -10.55 -5.73 -14.35
C LEU A 133 -11.51 -6.07 -15.50
N PHE A 134 -11.93 -5.09 -16.29
CA PHE A 134 -13.07 -5.23 -17.20
C PHE A 134 -12.72 -5.12 -18.69
N HIS A 135 -11.47 -4.82 -19.05
CA HIS A 135 -11.10 -4.70 -20.46
C HIS A 135 -11.12 -6.08 -21.14
N SER A 136 -11.55 -6.12 -22.40
CA SER A 136 -11.69 -7.38 -23.16
C SER A 136 -10.36 -7.90 -23.73
N ASP A 137 -9.33 -7.06 -23.83
CA ASP A 137 -7.99 -7.46 -24.29
C ASP A 137 -7.21 -8.19 -23.17
N PRO A 138 -6.79 -9.45 -23.38
CA PRO A 138 -5.95 -10.23 -22.46
C PRO A 138 -4.61 -9.57 -22.11
N ARG A 139 -4.11 -8.63 -22.92
CA ARG A 139 -2.87 -7.90 -22.59
C ARG A 139 -3.08 -6.86 -21.48
N VAL A 140 -4.32 -6.41 -21.31
CA VAL A 140 -4.66 -5.32 -20.39
C VAL A 140 -5.33 -5.88 -19.14
N SER A 141 -6.32 -6.76 -19.30
CA SER A 141 -7.12 -7.29 -18.19
C SER A 141 -6.59 -8.61 -17.66
N PHE A 142 -6.54 -8.74 -16.33
CA PHE A 142 -6.18 -9.99 -15.66
C PHE A 142 -7.24 -11.07 -15.86
N LEU A 143 -8.53 -10.71 -15.87
CA LEU A 143 -9.61 -11.68 -16.08
C LEU A 143 -9.63 -12.20 -17.51
N ALA A 144 -9.47 -11.31 -18.51
CA ALA A 144 -9.40 -11.73 -19.91
C ALA A 144 -8.12 -12.54 -20.21
N HIS A 145 -7.03 -12.29 -19.47
CA HIS A 145 -5.83 -13.13 -19.53
C HIS A 145 -6.12 -14.52 -18.96
N ALA A 146 -6.67 -14.61 -17.75
CA ALA A 146 -7.08 -15.88 -17.14
C ALA A 146 -8.00 -16.70 -18.05
N ASP A 147 -9.03 -16.09 -18.63
CA ASP A 147 -9.97 -16.75 -19.56
C ASP A 147 -9.27 -17.34 -20.79
N LYS A 148 -8.28 -16.62 -21.33
CA LYS A 148 -7.51 -17.09 -22.49
C LYS A 148 -6.67 -18.32 -22.15
N TYR A 149 -5.99 -18.34 -21.01
CA TYR A 149 -5.19 -19.51 -20.60
C TYR A 149 -6.08 -20.68 -20.18
N GLN A 150 -7.25 -20.41 -19.58
CA GLN A 150 -8.24 -21.44 -19.27
C GLN A 150 -8.77 -22.10 -20.55
N ALA A 151 -9.16 -21.30 -21.55
CA ALA A 151 -9.64 -21.82 -22.82
C ALA A 151 -8.57 -22.62 -23.59
N ALA A 152 -7.29 -22.32 -23.38
CA ALA A 152 -6.17 -23.09 -23.94
C ALA A 152 -5.96 -24.41 -23.18
N LEU A 153 -6.04 -24.39 -21.84
CA LEU A 153 -6.02 -25.59 -21.00
C LEU A 153 -7.11 -26.58 -21.41
N ASP A 154 -8.34 -26.09 -21.59
CA ASP A 154 -9.50 -26.92 -21.93
C ASP A 154 -9.35 -27.59 -23.31
N LYS A 155 -8.55 -26.98 -24.20
CA LYS A 155 -8.22 -27.52 -25.54
C LYS A 155 -6.99 -28.44 -25.52
N GLY A 156 -6.28 -28.52 -24.40
CA GLY A 156 -4.99 -29.22 -24.29
C GLY A 156 -3.82 -28.46 -24.92
N ASP A 157 -4.00 -27.19 -25.30
CA ASP A 157 -2.97 -26.35 -25.91
C ASP A 157 -2.14 -25.65 -24.83
N ILE A 158 -0.82 -25.85 -24.83
CA ILE A 158 0.08 -25.18 -23.88
C ILE A 158 0.58 -23.86 -24.46
N LEU A 159 0.18 -22.75 -23.83
CA LEU A 159 0.61 -21.41 -24.22
C LEU A 159 1.91 -21.00 -23.51
N LYS A 160 2.96 -20.83 -24.32
CA LYS A 160 3.81 -19.62 -24.33
C LYS A 160 3.48 -18.54 -23.25
N PRO A 161 4.11 -18.39 -22.06
CA PRO A 161 5.41 -18.91 -21.58
C PRO A 161 5.37 -20.20 -20.74
N ALA A 162 4.20 -20.75 -20.42
CA ALA A 162 4.09 -21.97 -19.61
C ALA A 162 4.67 -23.18 -20.37
N ALA A 163 5.45 -24.01 -19.67
CA ALA A 163 5.97 -25.27 -20.20
C ALA A 163 4.95 -26.41 -20.05
N ASN A 164 4.13 -26.36 -18.99
CA ASN A 164 3.26 -27.45 -18.56
C ASN A 164 1.85 -26.95 -18.23
N ALA A 165 0.87 -27.84 -18.21
CA ALA A 165 -0.50 -27.51 -17.77
C ALA A 165 -0.56 -26.98 -16.33
N GLU A 166 0.31 -27.46 -15.43
CA GLU A 166 0.39 -26.99 -14.05
C GLU A 166 0.85 -25.53 -13.96
N GLU A 167 1.86 -25.14 -14.76
CA GLU A 167 2.33 -23.74 -14.80
C GLU A 167 1.25 -22.82 -15.36
N MET A 168 0.50 -23.30 -16.35
CA MET A 168 -0.63 -22.55 -16.91
C MET A 168 -1.76 -22.34 -15.89
N ALA A 169 -2.07 -23.34 -15.07
CA ALA A 169 -3.02 -23.22 -13.96
C ALA A 169 -2.54 -22.22 -12.88
N ARG A 170 -1.23 -22.16 -12.61
CA ARG A 170 -0.64 -21.16 -11.70
C ARG A 170 -0.76 -19.74 -12.24
N ILE A 171 -0.53 -19.52 -13.55
CA ILE A 171 -0.72 -18.22 -14.20
C ILE A 171 -2.17 -17.74 -14.00
N ILE A 172 -3.14 -18.61 -14.26
CA ILE A 172 -4.57 -18.32 -14.08
C ILE A 172 -4.89 -17.96 -12.62
N PHE A 173 -4.38 -18.75 -11.67
CA PHE A 173 -4.56 -18.45 -10.25
C PHE A 173 -3.98 -17.09 -9.86
N ASN A 174 -2.76 -16.79 -10.32
CA ASN A 174 -2.11 -15.51 -10.07
C ASN A 174 -2.90 -14.35 -10.68
N ASP A 175 -3.45 -14.50 -11.89
CA ASP A 175 -4.31 -13.48 -12.50
C ASP A 175 -5.58 -13.21 -11.69
N TYR A 176 -6.22 -14.25 -11.15
CA TYR A 176 -7.36 -14.05 -10.24
C TYR A 176 -6.97 -13.35 -8.94
N VAL A 177 -5.82 -13.71 -8.36
CA VAL A 177 -5.28 -13.03 -7.18
C VAL A 177 -4.99 -11.57 -7.48
N ASN A 178 -4.36 -11.26 -8.62
CA ASN A 178 -4.07 -9.89 -9.06
C ASN A 178 -5.34 -9.08 -9.31
N ALA A 179 -6.35 -9.69 -9.96
CA ALA A 179 -7.65 -9.07 -10.17
C ALA A 179 -8.34 -8.75 -8.83
N GLY A 180 -8.39 -9.72 -7.93
CA GLY A 180 -8.97 -9.55 -6.60
C GLY A 180 -8.26 -8.44 -5.81
N LEU A 181 -6.93 -8.42 -5.82
CA LEU A 181 -6.14 -7.43 -5.11
C LEU A 181 -6.27 -6.02 -5.72
N THR A 182 -6.34 -5.93 -7.05
CA THR A 182 -6.61 -4.66 -7.75
C THR A 182 -7.98 -4.11 -7.37
N ALA A 183 -9.02 -4.95 -7.37
CA ALA A 183 -10.36 -4.56 -6.94
C ALA A 183 -10.40 -4.13 -5.47
N LEU A 184 -9.71 -4.85 -4.59
CA LEU A 184 -9.59 -4.52 -3.17
C LEU A 184 -8.95 -3.14 -2.97
N PHE A 185 -7.79 -2.90 -3.57
CA PHE A 185 -7.12 -1.61 -3.42
C PHE A 185 -7.96 -0.46 -4.01
N MET A 186 -8.64 -0.69 -5.12
CA MET A 186 -9.53 0.31 -5.72
C MET A 186 -10.67 0.66 -4.77
N ALA A 187 -11.30 -0.34 -4.14
CA ALA A 187 -12.34 -0.12 -3.16
C ALA A 187 -11.82 0.70 -1.97
N VAL A 188 -10.64 0.37 -1.44
CA VAL A 188 -10.00 1.11 -0.34
C VAL A 188 -9.78 2.58 -0.72
N VAL A 189 -9.20 2.85 -1.90
CA VAL A 189 -8.93 4.22 -2.36
C VAL A 189 -10.22 5.02 -2.50
N VAL A 190 -11.27 4.44 -3.10
CA VAL A 190 -12.57 5.11 -3.26
C VAL A 190 -13.19 5.40 -1.89
N VAL A 191 -13.15 4.44 -0.96
CA VAL A 191 -13.65 4.63 0.41
C VAL A 191 -12.89 5.77 1.10
N VAL A 192 -11.57 5.78 1.04
CA VAL A 192 -10.73 6.83 1.62
C VAL A 192 -11.02 8.19 0.99
N ALA A 193 -11.20 8.27 -0.33
CA ALA A 193 -11.57 9.51 -1.02
C ALA A 193 -12.92 10.04 -0.53
N VAL A 194 -13.93 9.18 -0.43
CA VAL A 194 -15.26 9.54 0.07
C VAL A 194 -15.19 10.00 1.54
N TYR A 195 -14.47 9.28 2.40
CA TYR A 195 -14.26 9.70 3.80
C TYR A 195 -13.51 11.03 3.89
N GLY A 196 -12.46 11.21 3.09
CA GLY A 196 -11.68 12.44 3.02
C GLY A 196 -12.55 13.64 2.64
N ILE A 197 -13.39 13.50 1.62
CA ILE A 197 -14.36 14.54 1.22
C ILE A 197 -15.32 14.84 2.38
N ARG A 198 -15.91 13.83 3.02
CA ARG A 198 -16.85 14.03 4.14
C ARG A 198 -16.20 14.75 5.32
N VAL A 199 -14.96 14.38 5.67
CA VAL A 199 -14.20 15.01 6.75
C VAL A 199 -13.83 16.45 6.38
N ALA A 200 -13.37 16.70 5.15
CA ALA A 200 -13.06 18.04 4.67
C ALA A 200 -14.30 18.95 4.71
N LEU A 201 -15.46 18.47 4.23
CA LEU A 201 -16.72 19.22 4.26
C LEU A 201 -17.18 19.51 5.69
N LYS A 202 -17.08 18.56 6.61
CA LYS A 202 -17.36 18.80 8.04
C LYS A 202 -16.41 19.83 8.64
N ALA A 203 -15.12 19.72 8.37
CA ALA A 203 -14.11 20.65 8.86
C ALA A 203 -14.33 22.08 8.33
N ARG A 204 -14.76 22.24 7.08
CA ARG A 204 -15.09 23.57 6.50
C ARG A 204 -16.24 24.29 7.22
N LYS A 205 -17.21 23.55 7.77
CA LYS A 205 -18.35 24.13 8.51
C LYS A 205 -17.95 24.72 9.87
N VAL A 206 -16.85 24.28 10.46
CA VAL A 206 -16.32 24.80 11.72
C VAL A 206 -15.49 26.05 11.44
N ALA A 207 -15.62 27.14 12.20
CA ALA A 207 -14.87 28.37 11.91
C ALA A 207 -13.40 28.30 12.35
N TRP A 208 -13.08 27.54 13.40
CA TRP A 208 -11.74 27.42 13.98
C TRP A 208 -10.96 26.20 13.44
N SER A 209 -9.64 26.18 13.68
CA SER A 209 -8.78 25.04 13.35
C SER A 209 -9.18 23.81 14.15
N THR A 210 -9.35 22.67 13.49
CA THR A 210 -9.67 21.38 14.13
C THR A 210 -8.50 20.40 14.09
N ALA A 211 -7.32 20.89 13.70
CA ALA A 211 -6.08 20.13 13.80
C ALA A 211 -5.73 19.93 15.28
N LYS A 212 -5.49 18.68 15.67
CA LYS A 212 -4.93 18.33 16.98
C LYS A 212 -3.55 17.76 16.69
N GLU A 213 -2.52 18.52 17.01
CA GLU A 213 -1.14 18.09 16.88
C GLU A 213 -0.76 17.27 18.12
N VAL A 214 0.19 16.34 17.97
CA VAL A 214 0.79 15.67 19.13
C VAL A 214 1.58 16.73 19.89
N PRO A 215 1.44 16.84 21.23
CA PRO A 215 2.16 17.85 22.01
C PRO A 215 3.66 17.70 21.78
N ALA A 216 4.35 18.83 21.62
CA ALA A 216 5.78 18.85 21.38
C ALA A 216 6.53 18.10 22.49
N VAL A 217 7.27 17.06 22.13
CA VAL A 217 8.19 16.40 23.06
C VAL A 217 9.54 17.06 22.87
N TYR A 218 9.87 17.99 23.77
CA TYR A 218 11.18 18.62 23.77
C TYR A 218 12.26 17.61 24.17
N ARG A 219 13.49 17.83 23.70
CA ARG A 219 14.65 16.94 23.90
C ARG A 219 14.92 16.61 25.39
N ASP A 220 14.40 17.43 26.30
CA ASP A 220 14.56 17.29 27.75
C ASP A 220 13.42 16.50 28.43
N GLY A 221 12.49 15.92 27.66
CA GLY A 221 11.40 15.08 28.19
C GLY A 221 10.30 15.84 28.92
N THR A 222 10.41 17.16 29.05
CA THR A 222 9.37 18.04 29.58
C THR A 222 8.31 18.27 28.51
N GLN A 223 7.14 17.65 28.68
CA GLN A 223 5.95 18.02 27.94
C GLN A 223 5.55 19.45 28.31
N PRO A 224 5.21 20.31 27.33
CA PRO A 224 4.66 21.63 27.62
C PRO A 224 3.36 21.44 28.40
N ALA A 225 3.17 22.24 29.44
CA ALA A 225 1.91 22.29 30.18
C ALA A 225 0.76 22.51 29.18
N PRO A 226 -0.40 21.82 29.36
CA PRO A 226 -1.52 21.99 28.46
C PRO A 226 -1.90 23.48 28.42
N GLU A 227 -1.87 24.09 27.23
CA GLU A 227 -2.37 25.46 27.03
C GLU A 227 -3.83 25.51 27.50
N GLN A 228 -4.05 26.04 28.70
CA GLN A 228 -5.36 26.45 29.17
C GLN A 228 -5.78 27.65 28.34
N GLY A 229 -6.97 27.56 27.74
CA GLY A 229 -7.39 28.41 26.64
C GLY A 229 -7.24 29.90 26.92
N ALA A 230 -6.56 30.59 26.00
CA ALA A 230 -6.73 32.02 25.77
C ALA A 230 -8.07 32.27 25.06
N HIS A 231 -9.17 31.93 25.74
CA HIS A 231 -10.47 32.55 25.53
C HIS A 231 -10.77 33.35 26.80
N ASN A 232 -10.26 34.58 26.83
CA ASN A 232 -10.81 35.75 27.52
C ASN A 232 -9.75 36.84 27.48
N GLU A 233 -9.95 37.85 26.63
CA GLU A 233 -10.04 39.27 27.02
C GLU A 233 -10.07 40.16 25.77
N ALA A 234 -11.17 40.92 25.68
CA ALA A 234 -11.47 42.14 24.91
C ALA A 234 -11.15 42.21 23.41
#